data_AF-A0A1C4UDJ1-F1
#
_entry.id   AF-A0A1C4UDJ1-F1
#
_cell.length_a   1.000
_cell.length_b   1.000
_cell.length_c   1.000
_cell.angle_alpha   90.00
_cell.angle_beta   90.00
_cell.angle_gamma   90.00
#
_symmetry.space_group_name_H-M   'P 1'
#
loop_
_entity.id
_entity.type
_entity.pdbx_description
1 polymer ?
#
loop_
_entity_poly.entity_id
_entity_poly.type
_entity_poly.pdbx_seq_one_letter_code
_entity_poly.pdbx_strand_id
1 'polypeptide(L)'
;MHVVLDGGVVLYVGRTGNLRDRLRQHLTGNRDSSVLHQQVGAELDRRGPVATAADIADWLGGREVRWQETDNPEGTKEALLLALKPRFNRQLPKPR
;
A
#
# COMPACT_ATOMS: atom_id res chain seq x y z
N MET A 1 0.79 1.07 -12.48
CA MET A 1 1.48 0.97 -11.17
C MET A 1 1.05 2.13 -10.29
N HIS A 2 0.96 1.94 -8.98
CA HIS A 2 0.69 3.02 -8.03
C HIS A 2 1.52 2.89 -6.76
N VAL A 3 1.78 4.01 -6.11
CA VAL A 3 2.53 4.09 -4.86
C VAL A 3 1.78 4.96 -3.85
N VAL A 4 1.88 4.60 -2.57
CA VAL A 4 1.35 5.38 -1.45
C VAL A 4 2.55 6.01 -0.72
N LEU A 5 2.49 7.32 -0.46
CA LEU A 5 3.56 8.08 0.14
C LEU A 5 3.12 8.82 1.41
N ASP A 6 4.10 9.08 2.27
CA ASP A 6 3.97 9.95 3.44
C ASP A 6 5.23 10.82 3.53
N GLY A 7 5.09 12.13 3.40
CA GLY A 7 6.23 13.07 3.37
C GLY A 7 7.27 12.75 2.29
N GLY A 8 6.86 12.23 1.13
CA GLY A 8 7.76 11.82 0.04
C GLY A 8 8.40 10.43 0.21
N VAL A 9 8.18 9.75 1.34
CA VAL A 9 8.64 8.37 1.55
C VAL A 9 7.62 7.39 1.01
N VAL A 10 8.05 6.47 0.14
CA VAL A 10 7.16 5.43 -0.40
C VAL A 10 6.91 4.35 0.65
N LEU A 11 5.65 4.21 1.05
CA LEU A 11 5.21 3.27 2.08
C LEU A 11 4.69 1.96 1.49
N TYR A 12 4.13 2.01 0.28
CA TYR A 12 3.56 0.87 -0.41
C TYR A 12 3.63 1.03 -1.93
N VAL A 13 3.87 -0.08 -2.63
CA VAL A 13 3.84 -0.20 -4.09
C VAL A 13 2.79 -1.25 -4.49
N GLY A 14 1.90 -0.87 -5.40
CA GLY A 14 0.86 -1.76 -5.91
C GLY A 14 0.77 -1.78 -7.43
N ARG A 15 0.26 -2.91 -7.92
CA ARG A 15 -0.17 -3.09 -9.31
C ARG A 15 -1.69 -3.09 -9.33
N THR A 16 -2.28 -2.38 -10.29
CA THR A 16 -3.71 -2.43 -10.59
C THR A 16 -3.93 -2.14 -12.07
N GLY A 17 -4.93 -2.77 -12.68
CA GLY A 17 -5.43 -2.42 -14.01
C GLY A 17 -6.51 -1.33 -13.97
N ASN A 18 -7.02 -1.00 -12.78
CA ASN A 18 -8.01 0.04 -12.59
C ASN A 18 -7.67 0.81 -11.30
N LEU A 19 -7.11 2.00 -11.46
CA LEU A 19 -6.67 2.82 -10.33
C LEU A 19 -7.83 3.29 -9.47
N ARG A 20 -8.95 3.69 -10.09
CA ARG A 20 -10.12 4.23 -9.39
C ARG A 20 -10.69 3.20 -8.42
N ASP A 21 -10.90 1.98 -8.88
CA ASP A 21 -11.45 0.92 -8.03
C ASP A 21 -10.44 0.50 -6.96
N ARG A 22 -9.13 0.55 -7.27
CA ARG A 22 -8.10 0.28 -6.28
C ARG A 22 -8.02 1.35 -5.20
N LEU A 23 -8.18 2.62 -5.55
CA LEU A 23 -8.24 3.73 -4.58
C LEU A 23 -9.50 3.64 -3.72
N ARG A 24 -10.65 3.29 -4.29
CA ARG A 24 -11.85 3.00 -3.51
C ARG A 24 -11.61 1.88 -2.51
N GLN A 25 -11.02 0.76 -2.93
CA GLN A 25 -10.64 -0.32 -2.00
C GLN A 25 -9.70 0.16 -0.88
N HIS A 26 -8.84 1.15 -1.14
CA HIS A 26 -7.99 1.74 -0.09
C HIS A 26 -8.75 2.64 0.89
N LEU A 27 -9.84 3.27 0.47
CA LEU A 27 -10.59 4.23 1.29
C LEU A 27 -11.86 3.67 1.91
N THR A 28 -12.39 2.56 1.37
CA THR A 28 -13.66 1.97 1.80
C THR A 28 -13.54 0.48 2.12
N GLY A 29 -12.32 -0.05 2.10
CA GLY A 29 -12.03 -1.44 2.39
C GLY A 29 -12.15 -1.76 3.88
N ASN A 30 -12.34 -3.03 4.18
CA ASN A 30 -12.12 -3.58 5.52
C ASN A 30 -10.69 -4.11 5.65
N ARG A 31 -10.33 -4.60 6.85
CA ARG A 31 -8.98 -5.07 7.17
C ARG A 31 -8.42 -6.12 6.20
N ASP A 32 -9.28 -6.94 5.61
CA ASP A 32 -8.88 -8.01 4.68
C ASP A 32 -8.96 -7.61 3.20
N SER A 33 -9.39 -6.38 2.91
CA SER A 33 -9.55 -5.89 1.53
C SER A 33 -8.22 -5.74 0.79
N SER A 34 -7.09 -5.62 1.50
CA SER A 34 -5.76 -5.62 0.89
C SER A 34 -4.65 -5.89 1.89
N VAL A 35 -3.49 -6.31 1.39
CA VAL A 35 -2.24 -6.38 2.19
C VAL A 35 -1.92 -5.03 2.81
N LEU A 36 -2.19 -3.92 2.11
CA LEU A 36 -1.98 -2.58 2.66
C LEU A 36 -2.86 -2.33 3.91
N HIS A 37 -4.14 -2.69 3.85
CA HIS A 37 -5.04 -2.59 5.00
C HIS A 37 -4.59 -3.44 6.19
N GLN A 38 -4.17 -4.68 5.93
CA GLN A 38 -3.66 -5.56 6.99
C GLN A 38 -2.42 -4.97 7.67
N GLN A 39 -1.48 -4.45 6.88
CA GLN A 39 -0.22 -3.89 7.38
C GLN A 39 -0.41 -2.55 8.10
N VAL A 40 -1.26 -1.66 7.56
CA VAL A 40 -1.62 -0.40 8.23
C VAL A 40 -2.37 -0.68 9.53
N GLY A 41 -3.35 -1.57 9.52
CA GLY A 41 -4.06 -1.99 10.73
C GLY A 41 -3.11 -2.54 11.79
N ALA A 42 -2.17 -3.42 11.42
CA ALA A 42 -1.18 -3.96 12.36
C ALA A 42 -0.17 -2.91 12.87
N GLU A 43 0.09 -1.86 12.11
CA GLU A 43 0.89 -0.71 12.58
C GLU A 43 0.11 0.15 13.57
N LEU A 44 -1.19 0.38 13.32
CA LEU A 44 -2.05 1.17 14.21
C LEU A 44 -2.33 0.44 15.52
N ASP A 45 -2.60 -0.86 15.48
CA ASP A 45 -2.79 -1.69 16.68
C ASP A 45 -1.58 -1.64 17.62
N ARG A 46 -0.36 -1.46 17.09
CA ARG A 46 0.85 -1.34 17.91
C ARG A 46 0.97 0.00 18.64
N ARG A 47 0.20 1.01 18.23
CA ARG A 47 0.26 2.38 18.75
C ARG A 47 -0.90 2.71 19.68
N GLY A 48 -1.89 1.82 19.83
CA GLY A 48 -3.09 2.09 20.60
C GLY A 48 -4.11 0.95 20.58
N PRO A 49 -5.41 1.25 20.70
CA PRO A 49 -6.48 0.28 20.55
C PRO A 49 -6.47 -0.41 19.18
N VAL A 50 -7.18 -1.54 19.08
CA VAL A 50 -7.37 -2.26 17.81
C VAL A 50 -8.03 -1.32 16.79
N ALA A 51 -7.35 -1.09 15.67
CA ALA A 51 -7.79 -0.16 14.64
C ALA A 51 -9.01 -0.71 13.89
N THR A 52 -10.04 0.11 13.81
CA THR A 52 -11.23 -0.14 12.99
C THR A 52 -10.94 0.09 11.51
N ALA A 53 -11.86 -0.33 10.64
CA ALA A 53 -11.77 -0.02 9.22
C ALA A 53 -11.78 1.50 8.96
N ALA A 54 -12.52 2.27 9.76
CA ALA A 54 -12.55 3.73 9.68
C ALA A 54 -11.18 4.34 10.03
N ASP A 55 -10.54 3.87 11.11
CA ASP A 55 -9.20 4.35 11.50
C ASP A 55 -8.16 4.09 10.40
N ILE A 56 -8.24 2.93 9.75
CA ILE A 56 -7.36 2.57 8.63
C ILE A 56 -7.65 3.46 7.41
N ALA A 57 -8.92 3.71 7.11
CA ALA A 57 -9.34 4.55 5.99
C ALA A 57 -8.93 6.02 6.19
N ASP A 58 -9.13 6.57 7.39
CA ASP A 58 -8.71 7.93 7.76
C ASP A 58 -7.20 8.06 7.69
N TRP A 59 -6.48 7.04 8.17
CA TRP A 59 -5.04 6.98 8.02
C TRP A 59 -4.67 6.99 6.53
N LEU A 60 -5.21 6.11 5.69
CA LEU A 60 -4.91 6.09 4.26
C LEU A 60 -5.34 7.37 3.52
N GLY A 61 -6.42 8.01 3.93
CA GLY A 61 -6.95 9.25 3.35
C GLY A 61 -6.02 10.45 3.52
N GLY A 62 -5.17 10.43 4.55
CA GLY A 62 -4.12 11.43 4.74
C GLY A 62 -2.84 11.21 3.92
N ARG A 63 -2.77 10.18 3.06
CA ARG A 63 -1.55 9.82 2.31
C ARG A 63 -1.65 10.24 0.85
N GLU A 64 -0.49 10.59 0.29
CA GLU A 64 -0.38 10.90 -1.13
C GLU A 64 -0.38 9.59 -1.95
N VAL A 65 -1.06 9.60 -3.09
CA VAL A 65 -0.99 8.51 -4.06
C VAL A 65 -0.49 9.04 -5.40
N ARG A 66 0.55 8.38 -5.95
CA ARG A 66 1.04 8.61 -7.31
C ARG A 66 0.87 7.34 -8.14
N TRP A 67 0.69 7.50 -9.44
CA TRP A 67 0.55 6.37 -10.36
C TRP A 67 1.25 6.65 -11.69
N GLN A 68 1.57 5.55 -12.36
CA GLN A 68 2.17 5.56 -13.69
C GLN A 68 1.73 4.31 -14.46
N GLU A 69 1.37 4.49 -15.73
CA GLU A 69 1.17 3.38 -16.66
C GLU A 69 2.52 2.78 -17.08
N THR A 70 2.56 1.47 -17.34
CA THR A 70 3.77 0.77 -17.75
C THR A 70 3.41 -0.50 -18.50
N ASP A 71 4.19 -0.78 -19.53
CA ASP A 71 4.07 -2.00 -20.34
C ASP A 71 4.71 -3.20 -19.66
N ASN A 72 5.52 -2.98 -18.61
CA ASN A 72 6.14 -4.03 -17.80
C ASN A 72 5.83 -3.86 -16.30
N PRO A 73 4.59 -4.20 -15.86
CA PRO A 73 4.17 -4.00 -14.47
C PRO A 73 4.87 -4.91 -13.47
N GLU A 74 5.26 -6.13 -13.88
CA GLU A 74 6.00 -7.07 -13.02
C GLU A 74 7.41 -6.53 -12.72
N GLY A 75 8.19 -6.23 -13.77
CA GLY A 75 9.56 -5.72 -13.62
C GLY A 75 9.60 -4.34 -12.94
N THR A 76 8.64 -3.47 -13.26
CA THR A 76 8.52 -2.17 -12.58
C THR A 76 8.24 -2.34 -11.09
N LYS A 77 7.36 -3.28 -10.71
CA LYS A 77 7.06 -3.55 -9.31
C LYS A 77 8.29 -4.08 -8.57
N GLU A 78 9.00 -5.04 -9.15
CA GLU A 78 10.22 -5.60 -8.56
C GLU A 78 11.28 -4.53 -8.34
N ALA A 79 11.57 -3.73 -9.37
CA ALA A 79 12.53 -2.63 -9.29
C ALA A 79 12.18 -1.61 -8.19
N LEU A 80 10.90 -1.21 -8.09
CA LEU A 80 10.43 -0.30 -7.04
C LEU A 80 10.55 -0.91 -5.64
N LEU A 81 10.23 -2.21 -5.48
CA LEU A 81 10.35 -2.89 -4.19
C LEU A 81 11.81 -3.02 -3.75
N LEU A 82 12.72 -3.34 -4.67
CA LEU A 82 14.15 -3.46 -4.39
C LEU A 82 14.78 -2.10 -4.05
N ALA A 83 14.45 -1.06 -4.81
CA ALA A 83 15.01 0.27 -4.64
C ALA A 83 14.49 0.98 -3.39
N LEU A 84 13.17 0.90 -3.12
CA LEU A 84 12.51 1.72 -2.11
C LEU A 84 12.23 0.98 -0.79
N LYS A 85 12.25 -0.37 -0.81
CA LYS A 85 11.98 -1.23 0.35
C LYS A 85 10.77 -0.75 1.19
N PRO A 86 9.61 -0.54 0.56
CA PRO A 86 8.44 0.03 1.23
C PRO A 86 7.97 -0.85 2.38
N ARG A 87 7.80 -0.24 3.56
CA ARG A 87 7.53 -0.95 4.82
C ARG A 87 6.24 -1.79 4.82
N PHE A 88 5.25 -1.43 4.00
CA PHE A 88 3.94 -2.12 3.97
C PHE A 88 3.79 -3.10 2.81
N ASN A 89 4.82 -3.29 1.99
CA ASN A 89 4.87 -4.47 1.13
C ASN A 89 5.46 -5.63 1.94
N ARG A 90 4.83 -6.81 1.87
CA ARG A 90 5.52 -8.03 2.30
C ARG A 90 6.83 -8.11 1.52
N GLN A 91 7.95 -8.23 2.24
CA GLN A 91 9.24 -8.42 1.59
C GLN A 91 9.13 -9.68 0.74
N LEU A 92 9.51 -9.58 -0.53
CA LEU A 92 9.62 -10.74 -1.39
C LEU A 92 10.52 -11.76 -0.68
N PRO A 93 10.15 -13.05 -0.60
CA PRO A 93 11.10 -14.04 -0.12
C PRO A 93 12.35 -13.91 -0.99
N LYS A 94 13.53 -13.81 -0.35
CA LYS A 94 14.80 -13.81 -1.09
C LYS A 94 14.80 -15.01 -2.03
N PRO A 95 15.16 -14.85 -3.31
CA PRO A 95 15.37 -16.01 -4.17
C PRO A 95 16.39 -16.92 -3.48
N ARG A 96 16.04 -18.20 -3.40
CA ARG A 96 16.90 -19.27 -2.87
C ARG A 96 18.10 -19.48 -3.78
#